data_AF-A0A3L6JKC9-F1
#
_entry.id   AF-A0A3L6JKC9-F1
#
_cell.length_a   1.000
_cell.length_b   1.000
_cell.length_c   1.000
_cell.angle_alpha   90.00
_cell.angle_beta   90.00
_cell.angle_gamma   90.00
#
_symmetry.space_group_name_H-M   'P 1'
#
loop_
_entity.id
_entity.type
_entity.pdbx_description
1 polymer ?
#
loop_
_entity_poly.entity_id
_entity_poly.type
_entity_poly.pdbx_seq_one_letter_code
_entity_poly.pdbx_strand_id
1 'polypeptide(L)'
;MSEEKMTIEEFHNRIAVLTNNSIWPILDKAEPTKDELEEALHMAHTSLYHWSKVGQPINIARAEYMVSRVYSAFSWAEPALYHAQRCLRLTEEIGIGDFDLAFAYEVMTRAYAANGEKSKCKKYRALTQKATDAVKNEEDRKICQAELDKIKCN
;
A
#
# COMPACT_ATOMS: atom_id res chain seq x y z
N MET A 1 -32.36 -5.43 12.89
CA MET A 1 -31.12 -4.65 12.80
C MET A 1 -31.07 -3.76 14.03
N SER A 2 -30.05 -3.86 14.88
CA SER A 2 -29.88 -2.92 16.00
C SER A 2 -29.23 -1.64 15.48
N GLU A 3 -29.81 -0.49 15.80
CA GLU A 3 -29.16 0.80 15.54
C GLU A 3 -27.96 0.95 16.47
N GLU A 4 -26.76 0.98 15.89
CA GLU A 4 -25.53 1.31 16.61
C GLU A 4 -25.29 2.82 16.50
N LYS A 5 -25.23 3.51 17.64
CA LYS A 5 -24.92 4.95 17.67
C LYS A 5 -23.41 5.13 17.71
N MET A 6 -22.89 5.92 16.79
CA MET A 6 -21.49 6.36 16.76
C MET A 6 -21.41 7.80 16.28
N THR A 7 -20.35 8.50 16.67
CA THR A 7 -20.00 9.81 16.12
C THR A 7 -19.56 9.69 14.67
N ILE A 8 -19.58 10.82 13.94
CA ILE A 8 -19.10 10.87 12.55
C ILE A 8 -17.60 10.51 12.47
N GLU A 9 -16.81 10.89 13.46
CA GLU A 9 -15.38 10.56 13.52
C GLU A 9 -15.14 9.06 13.71
N GLU A 10 -15.85 8.44 14.66
CA GLU A 10 -15.81 6.98 14.88
C GLU A 10 -16.26 6.22 13.63
N PHE A 11 -17.30 6.71 12.94
CA PHE A 11 -17.72 6.15 11.66
C PHE A 11 -16.61 6.22 10.62
N HIS A 12 -15.97 7.38 10.45
CA HIS A 12 -14.88 7.51 9.49
C HIS A 12 -13.72 6.56 9.81
N ASN A 13 -13.29 6.52 11.08
CA ASN A 13 -12.20 5.64 11.51
C ASN A 13 -12.53 4.16 11.26
N ARG A 14 -13.71 3.72 11.67
CA ARG A 14 -14.16 2.33 11.51
C ARG A 14 -14.19 1.90 10.06
N ILE A 15 -14.76 2.72 9.18
CA ILE A 15 -14.82 2.39 7.74
C ILE A 15 -13.42 2.40 7.11
N ALA A 16 -12.55 3.34 7.50
CA ALA A 16 -11.17 3.38 7.00
C ALA A 16 -10.41 2.10 7.35
N VAL A 17 -10.47 1.67 8.62
CA VAL A 17 -9.81 0.44 9.09
C VAL A 17 -10.40 -0.80 8.43
N LEU A 18 -11.73 -0.91 8.42
CA LEU A 18 -12.41 -2.09 7.87
C LEU A 18 -12.08 -2.28 6.38
N THR A 19 -12.22 -1.24 5.57
CA THR A 19 -11.96 -1.34 4.13
C THR A 19 -10.48 -1.57 3.83
N ASN A 20 -9.56 -0.94 4.57
CA ASN A 20 -8.13 -1.19 4.42
C ASN A 20 -7.76 -2.66 4.68
N ASN A 21 -8.26 -3.22 5.78
CA ASN A 21 -7.90 -4.57 6.19
C ASN A 21 -8.51 -5.65 5.28
N SER A 22 -9.69 -5.38 4.69
CA SER A 22 -10.38 -6.28 3.77
C SER A 22 -9.69 -6.44 2.40
N ILE A 23 -8.73 -5.57 2.05
CA ILE A 23 -8.00 -5.66 0.76
C ILE A 23 -6.96 -6.79 0.78
N TRP A 24 -6.31 -7.03 1.92
CA TRP A 24 -5.19 -7.97 2.01
C TRP A 24 -5.54 -9.40 1.56
N PRO A 25 -6.65 -10.02 2.00
CA PRO A 25 -7.01 -11.36 1.58
C PRO A 25 -7.26 -11.48 0.06
N ILE A 26 -7.59 -10.39 -0.62
CA ILE A 26 -7.74 -10.37 -2.08
C ILE A 26 -6.36 -10.34 -2.74
N LEU A 27 -5.48 -9.45 -2.29
CA LEU A 27 -4.13 -9.31 -2.84
C LEU A 27 -3.21 -10.49 -2.54
N ASP A 28 -3.50 -11.28 -1.49
CA ASP A 28 -2.73 -12.47 -1.13
C ASP A 28 -3.10 -13.71 -1.95
N LYS A 29 -4.17 -13.65 -2.76
CA LYS A 29 -4.50 -14.72 -3.72
C LYS A 29 -3.44 -14.78 -4.82
N ALA A 30 -3.11 -15.99 -5.26
CA ALA A 30 -2.22 -16.18 -6.40
C ALA A 30 -2.80 -15.57 -7.68
N GLU A 31 -4.12 -15.71 -7.86
CA GLU A 31 -4.87 -15.24 -9.04
C GLU A 31 -6.23 -14.66 -8.59
N PRO A 32 -6.28 -13.44 -8.03
CA PRO A 32 -7.55 -12.79 -7.75
C PRO A 32 -8.31 -12.52 -9.05
N THR A 33 -9.63 -12.70 -9.01
CA THR A 33 -10.50 -12.40 -10.15
C THR A 33 -10.59 -10.88 -10.39
N LYS A 34 -11.02 -10.50 -11.60
CA LYS A 34 -11.25 -9.08 -11.94
C LYS A 34 -12.25 -8.41 -10.99
N ASP A 35 -13.35 -9.08 -10.68
CA ASP A 35 -14.39 -8.56 -9.79
C ASP A 35 -13.87 -8.38 -8.35
N GLU A 36 -13.03 -9.30 -7.86
CA GLU A 36 -12.39 -9.15 -6.55
C GLU A 36 -11.41 -7.98 -6.53
N LEU A 37 -10.63 -7.77 -7.59
CA LEU A 37 -9.76 -6.61 -7.68
C LEU A 37 -10.56 -5.30 -7.80
N GLU A 38 -11.72 -5.31 -8.46
CA GLU A 38 -12.60 -4.14 -8.55
C GLU A 38 -13.18 -3.79 -7.18
N GLU A 39 -13.60 -4.79 -6.40
CA GLU A 39 -14.00 -4.60 -5.01
C GLU A 39 -12.83 -4.05 -4.16
N ALA A 40 -11.62 -4.59 -4.32
CA ALA A 40 -10.43 -4.08 -3.64
C ALA A 40 -10.13 -2.62 -4.00
N LEU A 41 -10.39 -2.21 -5.25
CA LEU A 41 -10.21 -0.83 -5.71
C LEU A 41 -11.20 0.11 -5.03
N HIS A 42 -12.46 -0.28 -4.93
CA HIS A 42 -13.48 0.49 -4.21
C HIS A 42 -13.15 0.60 -2.71
N MET A 43 -12.70 -0.49 -2.09
CA MET A 43 -12.25 -0.48 -0.70
C MET A 43 -11.03 0.41 -0.48
N ALA A 44 -10.05 0.39 -1.38
CA ALA A 44 -8.82 1.19 -1.24
C ALA A 44 -9.11 2.70 -1.30
N HIS A 45 -9.93 3.14 -2.25
CA HIS A 45 -10.33 4.55 -2.33
C HIS A 45 -11.25 4.96 -1.19
N THR A 46 -12.14 4.07 -0.74
CA THR A 46 -12.95 4.31 0.46
C THR A 46 -12.05 4.50 1.69
N SER A 47 -11.09 3.61 1.92
CA SER A 47 -10.12 3.72 3.00
C SER A 47 -9.39 5.06 2.96
N LEU A 48 -8.84 5.43 1.80
CA LEU A 48 -8.11 6.69 1.62
C LEU A 48 -9.01 7.90 1.89
N TYR A 49 -10.24 7.91 1.38
CA TYR A 49 -11.19 8.98 1.63
C TYR A 49 -11.50 9.13 3.12
N HIS A 50 -11.77 8.03 3.81
CA HIS A 50 -12.12 8.06 5.22
C HIS A 50 -10.91 8.46 6.09
N TRP A 51 -9.70 7.99 5.79
CA TRP A 51 -8.49 8.49 6.45
C TRP A 51 -8.25 9.98 6.19
N SER A 52 -8.63 10.52 5.03
CA SER A 52 -8.51 11.98 4.77
C SER A 52 -9.37 12.84 5.69
N LYS A 53 -10.35 12.25 6.40
CA LYS A 53 -11.22 12.96 7.33
C LYS A 53 -10.74 12.92 8.77
N VAL A 54 -10.11 11.82 9.20
CA VAL A 54 -9.80 11.56 10.62
C VAL A 54 -8.41 11.00 10.89
N GLY A 55 -7.68 10.61 9.85
CA GLY A 55 -6.39 9.94 9.94
C GLY A 55 -5.23 10.88 10.23
N GLN A 56 -4.20 10.33 10.86
CA GLN A 56 -2.89 10.96 10.93
C GLN A 56 -2.17 10.84 9.58
N PRO A 57 -1.13 11.65 9.31
CA PRO A 57 -0.39 11.58 8.04
C PRO A 57 0.08 10.17 7.66
N ILE A 58 0.49 9.35 8.64
CA ILE A 58 0.88 7.94 8.42
C ILE A 58 -0.27 7.07 7.92
N ASN A 59 -1.51 7.34 8.36
CA ASN A 59 -2.68 6.63 7.86
C ASN A 59 -2.91 6.92 6.37
N ILE A 60 -2.70 8.17 5.95
CA ILE A 60 -2.78 8.56 4.54
C ILE A 60 -1.69 7.84 3.73
N ALA A 61 -0.43 7.87 4.18
CA ALA A 61 0.67 7.19 3.50
C ALA A 61 0.40 5.69 3.29
N ARG A 62 -0.13 5.01 4.31
CA ARG A 62 -0.52 3.59 4.24
C ARG A 62 -1.74 3.34 3.33
N ALA A 63 -2.68 4.28 3.26
CA ALA A 63 -3.79 4.19 2.33
C ALA A 63 -3.34 4.40 0.87
N GLU A 64 -2.45 5.35 0.61
CA GLU A 64 -1.81 5.53 -0.71
C GLU A 64 -1.06 4.27 -1.16
N TYR A 65 -0.35 3.61 -0.23
CA TYR A 65 0.29 2.31 -0.46
C TYR A 65 -0.73 1.26 -0.95
N MET A 66 -1.87 1.13 -0.28
CA MET A 66 -2.94 0.20 -0.69
C MET A 66 -3.51 0.51 -2.08
N VAL A 67 -3.84 1.77 -2.35
CA VAL A 67 -4.38 2.16 -3.66
C VAL A 67 -3.39 1.83 -4.78
N SER A 68 -2.10 2.14 -4.59
CA SER A 68 -1.06 1.82 -5.57
C SER A 68 -0.90 0.31 -5.78
N ARG A 69 -0.92 -0.48 -4.71
CA ARG A 69 -0.78 -1.95 -4.77
C ARG A 69 -1.94 -2.59 -5.52
N VAL A 70 -3.18 -2.12 -5.32
CA VAL A 70 -4.35 -2.58 -6.09
C VAL A 70 -4.22 -2.22 -7.58
N TYR A 71 -3.87 -0.98 -7.92
CA TYR A 71 -3.65 -0.61 -9.32
C TYR A 71 -2.52 -1.39 -9.98
N SER A 72 -1.48 -1.74 -9.22
CA SER A 72 -0.39 -2.60 -9.70
C SER A 72 -0.90 -4.01 -10.02
N ALA A 73 -1.82 -4.56 -9.22
CA ALA A 73 -2.46 -5.86 -9.50
C ALA A 73 -3.32 -5.83 -10.78
N PHE A 74 -3.92 -4.68 -11.10
CA PHE A 74 -4.59 -4.45 -12.40
C PHE A 74 -3.64 -4.23 -13.58
N SER A 75 -2.33 -4.12 -13.35
CA SER A 75 -1.37 -3.63 -14.35
C SER A 75 -1.72 -2.23 -14.90
N TRP A 76 -2.41 -1.41 -14.11
CA TRP A 76 -2.73 -0.01 -14.47
C TRP A 76 -1.64 0.89 -13.93
N ALA A 77 -0.57 1.01 -14.70
CA ALA A 77 0.69 1.54 -14.23
C ALA A 77 0.66 3.03 -13.84
N GLU A 78 -0.03 3.88 -14.62
CA GLU A 78 -0.09 5.32 -14.36
C GLU A 78 -0.69 5.65 -12.98
N PRO A 79 -1.91 5.18 -12.62
CA PRO A 79 -2.46 5.44 -11.29
C PRO A 79 -1.66 4.72 -10.19
N ALA A 80 -1.11 3.53 -10.46
CA ALA A 80 -0.22 2.86 -9.50
C ALA A 80 0.98 3.75 -9.14
N LEU A 81 1.64 4.33 -10.14
CA LEU A 81 2.79 5.20 -9.94
C LEU A 81 2.44 6.52 -9.25
N TYR A 82 1.29 7.10 -9.56
CA TYR A 82 0.80 8.31 -8.90
C TYR A 82 0.69 8.09 -7.37
N HIS A 83 -0.01 7.03 -6.97
CA HIS A 83 -0.22 6.72 -5.56
C HIS A 83 1.05 6.23 -4.86
N ALA A 84 1.93 5.47 -5.55
CA ALA A 84 3.23 5.07 -4.99
C ALA A 84 4.10 6.29 -4.67
N GLN A 85 4.15 7.27 -5.57
CA GLN A 85 4.93 8.50 -5.36
C GLN A 85 4.38 9.33 -4.21
N ARG A 86 3.06 9.36 -4.03
CA ARG A 86 2.43 10.05 -2.89
C ARG A 86 2.71 9.32 -1.58
N CYS A 87 2.64 7.99 -1.55
CA CYS A 87 3.05 7.19 -0.41
C CYS A 87 4.49 7.52 0.01
N LEU A 88 5.45 7.41 -0.90
CA LEU A 88 6.86 7.67 -0.61
C LEU A 88 7.09 9.11 -0.12
N ARG A 89 6.52 10.10 -0.82
CA ARG A 89 6.65 11.51 -0.44
C ARG A 89 6.13 11.76 0.98
N LEU A 90 4.94 11.25 1.31
CA LEU A 90 4.36 11.43 2.65
C LEU A 90 5.24 10.74 3.70
N THR A 91 5.69 9.50 3.46
CA THR A 91 6.58 8.79 4.39
C THR A 91 7.87 9.57 4.66
N GLU A 92 8.49 10.15 3.62
CA GLU A 92 9.68 10.98 3.73
C GLU A 92 9.39 12.31 4.46
N GLU A 93 8.29 12.99 4.15
CA GLU A 93 7.87 14.26 4.79
C GLU A 93 7.56 14.10 6.28
N ILE A 94 6.95 12.98 6.68
CA ILE A 94 6.66 12.68 8.09
C ILE A 94 7.93 12.24 8.82
N GLY A 95 8.99 11.83 8.09
CA GLY A 95 10.24 11.36 8.66
C GLY A 95 10.14 9.96 9.28
N ILE A 96 9.23 9.12 8.79
CA ILE A 96 9.05 7.76 9.30
C ILE A 96 9.98 6.81 8.54
N GLY A 97 10.83 6.11 9.29
CA GLY A 97 11.77 5.10 8.77
C GLY A 97 11.25 3.67 8.94
N ASP A 98 12.19 2.74 9.09
CA ASP A 98 11.93 1.34 9.48
C ASP A 98 10.93 0.65 8.52
N PHE A 99 9.90 -0.02 9.05
CA PHE A 99 8.90 -0.78 8.30
C PHE A 99 8.18 0.04 7.21
N ASP A 100 7.69 1.23 7.55
CA ASP A 100 6.91 2.05 6.62
C ASP A 100 7.75 2.59 5.45
N LEU A 101 9.04 2.90 5.68
CA LEU A 101 9.95 3.30 4.61
C LEU A 101 10.30 2.14 3.68
N ALA A 102 10.47 0.93 4.22
CA ALA A 102 10.65 -0.26 3.40
C ALA A 102 9.45 -0.46 2.47
N PHE A 103 8.22 -0.35 2.98
CA PHE A 103 7.01 -0.47 2.16
C PHE A 103 6.78 0.69 1.19
N ALA A 104 7.21 1.90 1.52
CA ALA A 104 7.19 3.03 0.60
C ALA A 104 8.09 2.82 -0.63
N TYR A 105 9.27 2.20 -0.45
CA TYR A 105 10.11 1.81 -1.60
C TYR A 105 9.59 0.54 -2.29
N GLU A 106 9.02 -0.41 -1.56
CA GLU A 106 8.42 -1.63 -2.13
C GLU A 106 7.34 -1.27 -3.15
N VAL A 107 6.45 -0.34 -2.81
CA VAL A 107 5.33 0.00 -3.69
C VAL A 107 5.77 0.75 -4.94
N MET A 108 6.85 1.55 -4.84
CA MET A 108 7.50 2.13 -6.01
C MET A 108 8.11 1.04 -6.90
N THR A 109 8.74 0.02 -6.30
CA THR A 109 9.28 -1.14 -7.03
C THR A 109 8.17 -1.87 -7.77
N ARG A 110 7.05 -2.14 -7.10
CA ARG A 110 5.88 -2.82 -7.65
C ARG A 110 5.22 -2.03 -8.79
N ALA A 111 5.00 -0.73 -8.58
CA ALA A 111 4.41 0.13 -9.60
C ALA A 111 5.30 0.24 -10.85
N TYR A 112 6.62 0.34 -10.71
CA TYR A 112 7.53 0.33 -11.86
C TYR A 112 7.63 -1.04 -12.54
N ALA A 113 7.50 -2.15 -11.79
CA ALA A 113 7.39 -3.48 -12.38
C ALA A 113 6.14 -3.59 -13.27
N ALA A 114 4.98 -3.14 -12.76
CA ALA A 114 3.72 -3.09 -13.52
C ALA A 114 3.81 -2.16 -14.75
N ASN A 115 4.61 -1.09 -14.68
CA ASN A 115 4.86 -0.19 -15.82
C ASN A 115 5.85 -0.74 -16.86
N GLY A 116 6.55 -1.85 -16.58
CA GLY A 116 7.61 -2.36 -17.45
C GLY A 116 8.91 -1.53 -17.45
N GLU A 117 9.06 -0.56 -16.54
CA GLU A 117 10.22 0.34 -16.44
C GLU A 117 11.37 -0.31 -15.66
N LYS A 118 12.06 -1.24 -16.33
CA LYS A 118 13.07 -2.12 -15.71
C LYS A 118 14.16 -1.40 -14.92
N SER A 119 14.68 -0.28 -15.45
CA SER A 119 15.74 0.49 -14.80
C SER A 119 15.25 1.08 -13.47
N LYS A 120 14.07 1.69 -13.47
CA LYS A 120 13.47 2.27 -12.26
C LYS A 120 13.03 1.18 -11.27
N CYS A 121 12.47 0.08 -11.76
CA CYS A 121 12.15 -1.08 -10.92
C CYS A 121 13.40 -1.58 -10.18
N LYS A 122 14.53 -1.81 -10.88
CA LYS A 122 15.78 -2.26 -10.25
C LYS A 122 16.33 -1.24 -9.24
N LYS A 123 16.25 0.05 -9.56
CA LYS A 123 16.64 1.14 -8.63
C LYS A 123 15.85 1.06 -7.33
N TYR A 124 14.52 1.03 -7.42
CA TYR A 124 13.66 0.99 -6.23
C TYR A 124 13.73 -0.37 -5.51
N ARG A 125 13.96 -1.47 -6.22
CA ARG A 125 14.21 -2.78 -5.60
C ARG A 125 15.43 -2.73 -4.68
N ALA A 126 16.52 -2.10 -5.13
CA ALA A 126 17.73 -1.94 -4.32
C ALA A 126 17.50 -1.04 -3.09
N LEU A 127 16.71 0.04 -3.24
CA LEU A 127 16.32 0.89 -2.11
C LEU A 127 15.43 0.13 -1.11
N THR A 128 14.50 -0.68 -1.60
CA THR A 128 13.62 -1.53 -0.79
C THR A 128 14.44 -2.55 -0.01
N GLN A 129 15.40 -3.23 -0.66
CA GLN A 129 16.28 -4.18 0.01
C GLN A 129 17.09 -3.50 1.13
N LYS A 130 17.73 -2.36 0.83
CA LYS A 130 18.49 -1.60 1.82
C LYS A 130 17.64 -1.17 3.02
N ALA A 131 16.41 -0.70 2.77
CA ALA A 131 15.49 -0.31 3.83
C ALA A 131 15.03 -1.53 4.64
N THR A 132 14.74 -2.65 3.97
CA THR A 132 14.38 -3.94 4.59
C THR A 132 15.50 -4.42 5.52
N ASP A 133 16.75 -4.45 5.07
CA ASP A 133 17.89 -4.88 5.88
C ASP A 133 18.07 -4.02 7.15
N ALA A 134 17.68 -2.74 7.07
CA ALA A 134 17.72 -1.80 8.19
C ALA A 134 16.53 -1.91 9.15
N VAL A 135 15.49 -2.70 8.82
CA VAL A 135 14.32 -2.89 9.70
C VAL A 135 14.75 -3.54 11.00
N LYS A 136 14.39 -2.96 12.14
CA LYS A 136 14.93 -3.38 13.46
C LYS A 136 14.35 -4.71 13.92
N ASN A 137 13.04 -4.88 13.79
CA ASN A 137 12.33 -6.08 14.20
C ASN A 137 12.52 -7.18 13.15
N GLU A 138 12.90 -8.38 13.59
CA GLU A 138 13.19 -9.50 12.69
C GLU A 138 11.94 -10.01 11.95
N GLU A 139 10.79 -10.06 12.61
CA GLU A 139 9.54 -10.49 11.99
C GLU A 139 9.04 -9.47 10.96
N ASP A 140 9.13 -8.19 11.29
CA ASP A 140 8.83 -7.09 10.34
C ASP A 140 9.76 -7.15 9.12
N ARG A 141 11.05 -7.43 9.34
CA ARG A 141 12.03 -7.62 8.26
C ARG A 141 11.65 -8.79 7.35
N LYS A 142 11.24 -9.93 7.93
CA LYS A 142 10.77 -11.10 7.16
C LYS A 142 9.55 -10.75 6.31
N ILE A 143 8.61 -9.97 6.86
CA ILE A 143 7.43 -9.49 6.12
C ILE A 143 7.85 -8.62 4.93
N CYS A 144 8.71 -7.63 5.14
CA CYS A 144 9.22 -6.77 4.07
C CYS A 144 9.94 -7.58 2.98
N GLN A 145 10.81 -8.52 3.37
CA GLN A 145 11.53 -9.37 2.43
C GLN A 145 10.58 -10.25 1.60
N ALA A 146 9.59 -10.87 2.26
CA ALA A 146 8.62 -11.73 1.60
C ALA A 146 7.80 -10.97 0.53
N GLU A 147 7.42 -9.72 0.78
CA GLU A 147 6.75 -8.88 -0.21
C GLU A 147 7.68 -8.47 -1.35
N LEU A 148 8.93 -8.10 -1.05
CA LEU A 148 9.93 -7.75 -2.05
C LEU A 148 10.22 -8.92 -3.00
N ASP A 149 10.31 -10.15 -2.50
CA ASP A 149 10.60 -11.35 -3.28
C ASP A 149 9.50 -11.71 -4.29
N LYS A 150 8.27 -11.22 -4.08
CA LYS A 150 7.15 -11.37 -5.03
C LYS A 150 7.32 -10.50 -6.29
N ILE A 151 8.18 -9.48 -6.27
CA ILE A 151 8.32 -8.53 -7.38
C ILE A 151 9.50 -8.92 -8.28
N LYS A 152 9.26 -9.02 -9.59
CA LYS A 152 10.31 -9.27 -10.59
C LYS A 152 10.54 -8.03 -11.46
N CYS A 153 11.80 -7.58 -11.54
CA CYS A 153 12.22 -6.46 -12.41
C CYS A 153 12.90 -6.97 -13.69
N ASN A 154 12.23 -7.89 -14.40
CA ASN A 154 12.76 -8.60 -15.57
C ASN A 154 12.70 -7.77 -16.85
#